data_AF-A0A419J0R2-F1
#
_entry.id   AF-A0A419J0R2-F1
#
_cell.length_a   1.000
_cell.length_b   1.000
_cell.length_c   1.000
_cell.angle_alpha   90.00
_cell.angle_beta   90.00
_cell.angle_gamma   90.00
#
_symmetry.space_group_name_H-M   'P 1'
#
loop_
_entity.id
_entity.type
_entity.pdbx_description
1 polymer ?
#
loop_
_entity_poly.entity_id
_entity_poly.type
_entity_poly.pdbx_seq_one_letter_code
_entity_poly.pdbx_strand_id
1 'polypeptide(L)' 'MPKIKKAIVAVAGSGTRFLPATKTMPKEMLPIVDKPIIQLVAEELVAAGIEDIIMVTKWDKKPLEDHFDHNWALV' A
#
# COMPACT_ATOMS: atom_id res chain seq x y z
N MET A 1 25.52 -4.83 -13.01
CA MET A 1 24.83 -3.73 -12.31
C MET A 1 24.55 -4.16 -10.87
N PRO A 2 24.57 -3.25 -9.88
CA PRO A 2 24.15 -3.59 -8.53
C PRO A 2 22.69 -4.04 -8.53
N LYS A 3 22.37 -5.09 -7.75
CA LYS A 3 21.00 -5.59 -7.63
C LYS A 3 20.14 -4.54 -6.91
N ILE A 4 19.03 -4.12 -7.52
CA ILE A 4 18.08 -3.20 -6.90
C ILE A 4 17.36 -3.98 -5.79
N LYS A 5 17.42 -3.46 -4.56
CA LYS A 5 16.86 -4.10 -3.35
C LYS A 5 15.78 -3.27 -2.66
N LYS A 6 15.68 -1.98 -2.99
CA LYS A 6 14.79 -1.03 -2.31
C LYS A 6 13.84 -0.38 -3.32
N ALA A 7 12.59 -0.21 -2.92
CA ALA A 7 11.60 0.57 -3.67
C ALA A 7 10.93 1.60 -2.75
N ILE A 8 10.56 2.74 -3.32
CA ILE A 8 9.82 3.80 -2.64
C ILE A 8 8.46 3.93 -3.31
N VAL A 9 7.38 3.83 -2.53
CA VAL A 9 6.00 3.94 -3.01
C VAL A 9 5.34 5.15 -2.36
N ALA A 10 4.99 6.15 -3.18
CA ALA A 10 4.31 7.35 -2.70
C ALA A 10 2.79 7.13 -2.61
N VAL A 11 2.26 7.15 -1.38
CA VAL A 11 0.86 6.80 -1.04
C VAL A 11 0.13 7.91 -0.27
N ALA A 12 0.71 9.11 -0.21
CA ALA A 12 0.16 10.26 0.51
C ALA A 12 -1.02 10.97 -0.20
N GLY A 13 -1.47 10.48 -1.36
CA GLY A 13 -2.50 11.16 -2.17
C GLY A 13 -3.92 11.00 -1.64
N SER A 14 -4.73 12.07 -1.67
CA SER A 14 -6.11 12.08 -1.15
C SER A 14 -7.17 11.46 -2.08
N GLY A 15 -6.87 11.23 -3.36
CA GLY A 15 -7.79 10.51 -4.26
C GLY A 15 -9.13 11.20 -4.55
N THR A 16 -9.15 12.53 -4.69
CA THR A 16 -10.37 13.34 -4.82
C THR A 16 -11.29 12.96 -6.00
N ARG A 17 -10.76 12.34 -7.05
CA ARG A 17 -11.54 11.87 -8.21
C ARG A 17 -12.40 10.62 -7.92
N PHE A 18 -12.14 9.96 -6.80
CA PHE A 18 -12.84 8.75 -6.37
C PHE A 18 -13.74 9.03 -5.16
N LEU A 19 -14.07 10.29 -4.91
CA LEU A 19 -15.10 10.62 -3.93
C LEU A 19 -16.46 10.07 -4.39
N PRO A 20 -17.30 9.59 -3.45
CA PRO A 20 -17.11 9.65 -2.00
C PRO A 20 -16.27 8.50 -1.41
N ALA A 21 -15.92 7.48 -2.20
CA ALA A 21 -15.25 6.28 -1.70
C ALA A 21 -13.92 6.60 -0.98
N THR A 22 -13.17 7.56 -1.51
CA THR A 22 -11.88 7.97 -0.92
C THR A 22 -11.97 8.89 0.29
N LYS A 23 -13.19 9.23 0.73
CA LYS A 23 -13.39 10.04 1.93
C LYS A 23 -13.06 9.28 3.20
N THR A 24 -13.30 7.98 3.23
CA THR A 24 -13.12 7.11 4.41
C THR A 24 -12.08 6.02 4.18
N MET A 25 -11.77 5.71 2.92
CA MET A 25 -10.80 4.69 2.54
C MET A 25 -9.67 5.32 1.72
N PRO A 26 -8.39 5.02 1.98
CA PRO A 26 -7.30 5.41 1.08
C PRO A 26 -7.55 4.91 -0.34
N LYS A 27 -7.25 5.70 -1.38
CA LYS A 27 -7.41 5.25 -2.78
C LYS A 27 -6.59 3.99 -3.08
N GLU A 28 -5.44 3.84 -2.42
CA GLU A 28 -4.54 2.69 -2.54
C GLU A 28 -5.13 1.42 -1.92
N MET A 29 -6.14 1.57 -1.06
CA MET A 29 -6.86 0.48 -0.41
C MET A 29 -8.13 0.06 -1.18
N LEU A 30 -8.48 0.76 -2.28
CA LEU A 30 -9.60 0.34 -3.11
C LEU A 30 -9.32 -1.05 -3.69
N PRO A 31 -10.27 -1.99 -3.61
CA PRO A 31 -10.06 -3.34 -4.09
C PRO A 31 -10.16 -3.41 -5.61
N ILE A 32 -9.24 -4.16 -6.22
CA ILE A 32 -9.42 -4.72 -7.56
C ILE A 32 -9.83 -6.18 -7.33
N VAL A 33 -11.10 -6.48 -7.63
CA VAL A 33 -11.73 -7.77 -7.32
C VAL A 33 -11.73 -8.02 -5.81
N ASP A 34 -10.72 -8.72 -5.30
CA ASP A 34 -10.60 -9.19 -3.92
C ASP A 34 -9.34 -8.64 -3.20
N LYS A 35 -8.45 -7.94 -3.90
CA LYS A 35 -7.20 -7.41 -3.32
C LYS A 35 -7.12 -5.89 -3.38
N PRO A 36 -6.66 -5.21 -2.31
CA PRO A 36 -6.31 -3.79 -2.36
C PRO A 36 -5.25 -3.50 -3.43
N ILE A 37 -5.32 -2.35 -4.09
CA ILE A 37 -4.31 -1.93 -5.09
C ILE A 37 -2.89 -1.99 -4.50
N ILE A 38 -2.70 -1.53 -3.26
CA ILE A 38 -1.38 -1.54 -2.62
C ILE A 38 -0.81 -2.95 -2.43
N GLN A 39 -1.67 -3.95 -2.22
CA GLN A 39 -1.27 -5.35 -2.11
C GLN A 39 -0.69 -5.85 -3.43
N LEU A 40 -1.34 -5.52 -4.56
CA LEU A 40 -0.87 -5.88 -5.89
C LEU A 40 0.50 -5.26 -6.19
N VAL A 41 0.68 -3.99 -5.83
CA VAL A 41 1.97 -3.29 -5.98
C VAL A 41 3.05 -3.94 -5.12
N ALA A 42 2.75 -4.29 -3.87
CA ALA A 42 3.69 -4.96 -3.00
C ALA A 42 4.08 -6.35 -3.53
N GLU A 43 3.12 -7.14 -3.98
CA GLU A 43 3.35 -8.45 -4.60
C GLU A 43 4.23 -8.34 -5.85
N GLU A 44 4.00 -7.33 -6.69
CA GLU A 44 4.82 -7.07 -7.89
C GLU A 44 6.27 -6.70 -7.53
N LEU A 45 6.46 -5.82 -6.54
CA LEU A 45 7.79 -5.44 -6.06
C LEU A 45 8.56 -6.63 -5.49
N VAL A 46 7.88 -7.47 -4.70
CA VAL A 46 8.47 -8.71 -4.16
C VAL A 46 8.85 -9.66 -5.30
N ALA A 47 7.97 -9.85 -6.29
CA ALA A 47 8.26 -10.67 -7.47
C ALA A 47 9.44 -10.15 -8.29
N ALA A 48 9.65 -8.82 -8.31
CA ALA A 48 10.81 -8.17 -8.94
C ALA A 48 12.11 -8.30 -8.10
N GLY A 49 12.05 -8.93 -6.92
CA GLY A 49 13.20 -9.16 -6.05
C GLY A 49 13.56 -7.97 -5.15
N ILE A 50 12.61 -7.06 -4.90
CA ILE A 50 12.76 -5.98 -3.92
C ILE A 50 12.56 -6.55 -2.51
N GLU A 51 13.49 -6.21 -1.61
CA GLU A 51 13.50 -6.67 -0.21
C GLU A 51 12.95 -5.60 0.73
N ASP A 52 13.27 -4.32 0.47
CA ASP A 52 12.81 -3.19 1.27
C ASP A 52 11.81 -2.33 0.49
N ILE A 53 10.55 -2.30 0.93
CA ILE A 53 9.51 -1.43 0.37
C ILE A 53 9.24 -0.30 1.37
N ILE A 54 9.50 0.94 0.94
CA ILE A 54 9.36 2.13 1.77
C ILE A 54 8.12 2.89 1.30
N MET A 55 7.12 3.02 2.18
CA MET A 55 5.89 3.77 1.87
C MET A 55 5.99 5.21 2.37
N VAL A 56 5.80 6.17 1.47
CA VAL A 56 5.72 7.59 1.81
C VAL A 56 4.24 7.97 1.97
N THR A 57 3.80 8.01 3.22
CA THR A 57 2.40 8.19 3.61
C THR A 57 2.13 9.55 4.29
N LYS A 58 0.90 9.79 4.73
CA LYS A 58 0.47 10.93 5.56
C LYS A 58 -0.38 10.46 6.74
N TRP A 59 -0.57 11.31 7.74
CA TRP A 59 -1.16 10.97 9.05
C TRP A 59 -2.56 10.34 9.02
N ASP A 60 -3.37 10.57 7.99
CA ASP A 60 -4.75 10.06 7.87
C ASP A 60 -4.85 8.71 7.12
N LYS A 61 -3.72 8.03 6.91
CA LYS A 61 -3.62 6.79 6.12
C LYS A 61 -3.39 5.53 6.97
N LYS A 62 -3.74 5.56 8.24
CA LYS A 62 -3.58 4.40 9.16
C LYS A 62 -4.09 3.05 8.61
N PRO A 63 -5.25 2.97 7.91
CA PRO A 63 -5.70 1.70 7.33
C PRO A 63 -4.72 1.06 6.34
N LEU A 64 -3.82 1.86 5.73
CA LEU A 64 -2.77 1.36 4.87
C LEU A 64 -1.67 0.64 5.67
N GLU A 65 -1.30 1.20 6.82
CA GLU A 65 -0.30 0.62 7.73
C GLU A 65 -0.85 -0.66 8.34
N ASP A 66 -2.07 -0.60 8.87
CA ASP A 66 -2.76 -1.74 9.49
C ASP A 66 -2.92 -2.94 8.52
N HIS A 67 -3.00 -2.71 7.20
CA HIS A 67 -3.09 -3.78 6.19
C HIS A 67 -1.83 -4.64 6.09
N PHE A 68 -0.65 -4.05 6.30
CA PHE A 68 0.63 -4.76 6.25
C PHE A 68 1.18 -5.11 7.63
N ASP A 69 0.52 -4.67 8.70
CA ASP A 69 0.92 -4.98 10.07
C ASP A 69 0.52 -6.42 10.46
N HIS A 70 1.24 -6.99 11.41
CA HIS A 70 0.89 -8.29 11.97
C HIS A 70 -0.29 -8.15 12.94
N ASN A 71 -1.36 -8.88 12.67
CA ASN A 71 -2.46 -8.98 13.62
C ASN A 71 -2.15 -10.05 14.68
N TRP A 72 -1.62 -9.63 15.83
CA TRP A 72 -1.31 -10.50 16.97
C TRP A 72 -2.51 -11.28 17.51
N ALA A 73 -3.75 -10.86 17.23
CA ALA A 73 -4.96 -11.57 17.66
C ALA A 73 -5.36 -12.72 16.72
N LEU A 74 -4.74 -12.83 15.55
CA LEU A 74 -4.97 -13.89 14.55
C LEU A 74 -3.77 -14.85 14.41
N VAL A 75 -2.81 -14.79 15.33
CA VAL A 75 -1.61 -15.64 15.38
C VAL A 75 -1.70 -16.60 16.55
#